data_AF-A0A7S0UPZ4-F1
#
_entry.id   AF-A0A7S0UPZ4-F1
#
_cell.length_a   1.000
_cell.length_b   1.000
_cell.length_c   1.000
_cell.angle_alpha   90.00
_cell.angle_beta   90.00
_cell.angle_gamma   90.00
#
_symmetry.space_group_name_H-M   'P 1'
#
loop_
_entity.id
_entity.type
_entity.pdbx_description
1 polymer ?
#
loop_
_entity_poly.entity_id
_entity_poly.type
_entity_poly.pdbx_seq_one_letter_code
_entity_poly.pdbx_strand_id
1 'polypeptide(L)'
;GGGGGGGGGGSLTNGVIQSMTNAASTALRSNSNNNNSDIKTYDKGESHFCTAPIAPPLAAFPPLSTGETPAVELLRRGVHPLELLGIPHLIPKISSVLSRLLSQVHLSVGCLPLFVTVESPLLKERSSNFPTLCLLLRLLPLFQPESWGSRPFELFPLYLLHMDEQIRLAARETVKTLVRCRPDLRNAVAVSLALGLATAAPEDSVTAQREVAAALREVLEAWLGCVCEKTAGECLEVEDGEAGQIDVHRIEGACFAALASLDPETRSTALTIARLTKAVHLALVAEMSCRTNPVISDSIRTTAVAVAVAA
;
A
#
# COMPACT_ATOMS: atom_id res chain seq x y z
N GLY A 1 4.22 -7.92 60.58
CA GLY A 1 4.53 -8.88 59.50
C GLY A 1 3.56 -8.65 58.36
N GLY A 2 4.08 -8.62 57.14
CA GLY A 2 3.38 -8.92 55.88
C GLY A 2 2.44 -7.85 55.30
N GLY A 3 2.70 -7.45 54.05
CA GLY A 3 1.65 -6.90 53.18
C GLY A 3 2.11 -5.88 52.15
N GLY A 4 3.02 -6.24 51.24
CA GLY A 4 3.27 -5.48 50.01
C GLY A 4 2.18 -5.75 48.97
N GLY A 5 1.85 -4.73 48.16
CA GLY A 5 0.94 -4.84 47.03
C GLY A 5 1.27 -3.78 45.99
N GLY A 6 2.19 -4.10 45.08
CA GLY A 6 2.50 -3.29 43.91
C GLY A 6 1.44 -3.47 42.82
N GLY A 7 0.75 -2.39 42.47
CA GLY A 7 -0.17 -2.34 41.34
C GLY A 7 0.59 -2.14 40.03
N GLY A 8 0.78 -3.21 39.27
CA GLY A 8 1.24 -3.16 37.89
C GLY A 8 0.07 -2.82 36.96
N GLY A 9 0.05 -1.59 36.45
CA GLY A 9 -0.85 -1.17 35.38
C GLY A 9 -0.40 -1.77 34.04
N GLY A 10 -0.85 -2.98 33.74
CA GLY A 10 -0.70 -3.61 32.43
C GLY A 10 -1.63 -2.96 31.40
N SER A 11 -1.06 -2.52 30.28
CA SER A 11 -1.73 -1.83 29.18
C SER A 11 -2.83 -2.68 28.52
N LEU A 12 -4.09 -2.29 28.74
CA LEU A 12 -5.29 -2.93 28.16
C LEU A 12 -5.36 -2.87 26.62
N THR A 13 -4.51 -2.07 25.96
CA THR A 13 -4.58 -1.85 24.51
C THR A 13 -3.97 -2.98 23.68
N ASN A 14 -2.94 -3.68 24.19
CA ASN A 14 -2.32 -4.80 23.47
C ASN A 14 -3.20 -6.06 23.48
N GLY A 15 -4.00 -6.26 24.53
CA GLY A 15 -4.88 -7.42 24.65
C GLY A 15 -6.02 -7.44 23.64
N VAL A 16 -6.56 -6.27 23.27
CA VAL A 16 -7.70 -6.19 22.33
C VAL A 16 -7.26 -6.48 20.89
N ILE A 17 -6.11 -5.96 20.46
CA ILE A 17 -5.56 -6.20 19.11
C ILE A 17 -5.18 -7.69 18.95
N GLN A 18 -4.59 -8.30 19.99
CA GLN A 18 -4.22 -9.71 19.99
C GLN A 18 -5.45 -10.64 20.10
N SER A 19 -6.51 -10.21 20.81
CA SER A 19 -7.79 -10.92 20.87
C SER A 19 -8.54 -10.89 19.54
N MET A 20 -8.48 -9.79 18.79
CA MET A 20 -9.16 -9.66 17.48
C MET A 20 -8.47 -10.48 16.39
N THR A 21 -7.14 -10.52 16.38
CA THR A 21 -6.35 -11.39 15.47
C THR A 21 -6.55 -12.87 15.76
N ASN A 22 -6.68 -13.25 17.04
CA ASN A 22 -6.99 -14.62 17.44
C ASN A 22 -8.46 -15.01 17.10
N ALA A 23 -9.42 -14.09 17.23
CA ALA A 23 -10.81 -14.34 16.85
C ALA A 23 -10.98 -14.56 15.34
N ALA A 24 -10.31 -13.76 14.51
CA ALA A 24 -10.25 -13.96 13.06
C ALA A 24 -9.63 -15.32 12.69
N SER A 25 -8.57 -15.74 13.39
CA SER A 25 -7.91 -17.03 13.19
C SER A 25 -8.77 -18.23 13.61
N THR A 26 -9.64 -18.06 14.60
CA THR A 26 -10.50 -19.14 15.13
C THR A 26 -11.72 -19.37 14.23
N ALA A 27 -12.30 -18.30 13.66
CA ALA A 27 -13.40 -18.41 12.70
C ALA A 27 -13.00 -19.15 11.40
N LEU A 28 -11.73 -19.04 11.00
CA LEU A 28 -11.19 -19.75 9.83
C LEU A 28 -11.02 -21.26 10.05
N ARG A 29 -10.82 -21.73 11.30
CA ARG A 29 -10.68 -23.17 11.59
C ARG A 29 -12.01 -23.91 11.71
N SER A 30 -13.09 -23.22 12.06
CA SER A 30 -14.42 -23.84 12.21
C SER A 30 -15.11 -24.18 10.90
N ASN A 31 -14.66 -23.65 9.76
CA ASN A 31 -15.34 -23.83 8.47
C ASN A 31 -14.74 -24.94 7.58
N SER A 32 -13.68 -25.62 8.04
CA SER A 32 -12.94 -26.61 7.24
C SER A 32 -13.54 -28.03 7.20
N ASN A 33 -14.76 -28.23 7.73
CA ASN A 33 -15.33 -29.58 7.92
C ASN A 33 -16.53 -29.95 7.04
N ASN A 34 -16.87 -29.15 6.04
CA ASN A 34 -17.88 -29.53 5.05
C ASN A 34 -17.40 -29.15 3.65
N ASN A 35 -17.02 -30.14 2.84
CA ASN A 35 -17.66 -30.39 1.55
C ASN A 35 -16.95 -31.52 0.80
N ASN A 36 -17.74 -32.52 0.48
CA ASN A 36 -17.38 -33.72 -0.26
C ASN A 36 -18.40 -33.82 -1.40
N SER A 37 -18.02 -33.51 -2.65
CA SER A 37 -18.71 -33.99 -3.87
C SER A 37 -18.04 -33.51 -5.17
N ASP A 38 -17.73 -34.50 -6.02
CA ASP A 38 -17.84 -34.52 -7.48
C ASP A 38 -17.02 -33.57 -8.35
N ILE A 39 -15.80 -34.02 -8.68
CA ILE A 39 -14.97 -33.50 -9.78
C ILE A 39 -15.45 -34.12 -11.10
N LYS A 40 -16.06 -33.31 -11.97
CA LYS A 40 -16.24 -33.63 -13.39
C LYS A 40 -15.08 -33.07 -14.20
N THR A 41 -14.36 -33.96 -14.87
CA THR A 41 -13.31 -33.66 -15.85
C THR A 41 -13.91 -33.02 -17.11
N TYR A 42 -13.40 -31.86 -17.51
CA TYR A 42 -13.64 -31.28 -18.83
C TYR A 42 -12.38 -31.35 -19.70
N ASP A 43 -12.62 -31.73 -20.95
CA ASP A 43 -11.67 -32.10 -21.98
C ASP A 43 -11.12 -30.86 -22.74
N LYS A 44 -9.97 -31.08 -23.39
CA LYS A 44 -9.09 -30.13 -24.06
C LYS A 44 -9.75 -29.36 -25.21
N GLY A 45 -9.41 -28.08 -25.30
CA GLY A 45 -9.66 -27.24 -26.49
C GLY A 45 -8.56 -26.18 -26.68
N GLU A 46 -7.71 -26.43 -27.66
CA GLU A 46 -7.03 -25.49 -28.56
C GLU A 46 -6.30 -24.25 -27.97
N SER A 47 -4.97 -24.35 -27.97
CA SER A 47 -4.04 -23.27 -27.68
C SER A 47 -3.92 -22.29 -28.85
N HIS A 48 -4.65 -21.18 -28.80
CA HIS A 48 -4.31 -19.98 -29.56
C HIS A 48 -3.25 -19.18 -28.79
N PHE A 49 -2.05 -19.07 -29.37
CA PHE A 49 -1.01 -18.16 -28.91
C PHE A 49 -1.51 -16.72 -29.04
N CYS A 50 -1.89 -16.11 -27.91
CA CYS A 50 -2.06 -14.66 -27.83
C CYS A 50 -0.66 -14.02 -27.82
N THR A 51 -0.30 -13.37 -28.91
CA THR A 51 0.69 -12.30 -28.91
C THR A 51 0.22 -11.23 -27.92
N ALA A 52 0.99 -11.03 -26.85
CA ALA A 52 0.67 -10.04 -25.82
C ALA A 52 0.56 -8.65 -26.46
N PRO A 53 -0.52 -7.88 -26.20
CA PRO A 53 -0.56 -6.49 -26.60
C PRO A 53 0.56 -5.75 -25.86
N ILE A 54 1.36 -5.01 -26.64
CA ILE A 54 2.32 -4.02 -26.16
C ILE A 54 1.61 -3.18 -25.09
N ALA A 55 2.18 -3.14 -23.88
CA ALA A 55 1.64 -2.38 -22.77
C ALA A 55 1.33 -0.94 -23.23
N PRO A 56 0.17 -0.37 -22.87
CA PRO A 56 -0.08 1.03 -23.13
C PRO A 56 1.06 1.85 -22.50
N PRO A 57 1.45 2.99 -23.10
CA PRO A 57 2.42 3.88 -22.47
C PRO A 57 1.91 4.18 -21.07
N LEU A 58 2.72 3.87 -20.05
CA LEU A 58 2.53 4.34 -18.67
C LEU A 58 2.02 5.76 -18.77
N ALA A 59 0.83 6.03 -18.22
CA ALA A 59 0.28 7.37 -18.22
C ALA A 59 1.26 8.24 -17.43
N ALA A 60 2.20 8.83 -18.15
CA ALA A 60 3.15 9.78 -17.62
C ALA A 60 2.32 10.85 -16.94
N PHE A 61 2.66 11.13 -15.68
CA PHE A 61 2.12 12.30 -15.01
C PHE A 61 2.21 13.49 -15.98
N PRO A 62 1.15 14.29 -16.12
CA PRO A 62 1.12 15.35 -17.12
C PRO A 62 2.39 16.21 -16.97
N PRO A 63 3.13 16.46 -18.07
CA PRO A 63 4.37 17.21 -18.02
C PRO A 63 4.12 18.60 -17.42
N LEU A 64 5.06 19.03 -16.56
CA LEU A 64 5.02 20.28 -15.81
C LEU A 64 4.71 21.47 -16.73
N SER A 65 3.55 22.10 -16.53
CA SER A 65 3.27 23.41 -17.12
C SER A 65 4.20 24.45 -16.48
N THR A 66 4.84 25.28 -17.29
CA THR A 66 5.86 26.29 -16.93
C THR A 66 5.39 27.44 -16.02
N GLY A 67 4.25 27.30 -15.34
CA GLY A 67 3.62 28.35 -14.51
C GLY A 67 3.42 27.99 -13.04
N GLU A 68 3.83 26.80 -12.59
CA GLU A 68 3.63 26.41 -11.18
C GLU A 68 4.71 26.98 -10.27
N THR A 69 4.31 27.49 -9.10
CA THR A 69 5.24 28.11 -8.16
C THR A 69 6.20 27.05 -7.60
N PRO A 70 7.47 27.40 -7.33
CA PRO A 70 8.47 26.46 -6.79
C PRO A 70 8.01 25.79 -5.48
N ALA A 71 7.13 26.44 -4.72
CA ALA A 71 6.52 25.86 -3.53
C ALA A 71 5.61 24.66 -3.83
N VAL A 72 4.80 24.72 -4.89
CA VAL A 72 3.93 23.60 -5.30
C VAL A 72 4.76 22.40 -5.73
N GLU A 73 5.87 22.65 -6.40
CA GLU A 73 6.79 21.58 -6.83
C GLU A 73 7.45 20.90 -5.63
N LEU A 74 7.89 21.66 -4.62
CA LEU A 74 8.43 21.09 -3.38
C LEU A 74 7.38 20.28 -2.61
N LEU A 75 6.12 20.75 -2.57
CA LEU A 75 5.01 20.01 -1.96
C LEU A 75 4.75 18.69 -2.70
N ARG A 76 4.75 18.68 -4.04
CA ARG A 76 4.59 17.47 -4.84
C ARG A 76 5.70 16.45 -4.62
N ARG A 77 6.90 16.94 -4.28
CA ARG A 77 8.06 16.11 -3.94
C ARG A 77 8.03 15.59 -2.50
N GLY A 78 7.01 15.94 -1.72
CA GLY A 78 6.86 15.47 -0.35
C GLY A 78 7.53 16.34 0.71
N VAL A 79 8.05 17.52 0.35
CA VAL A 79 8.55 18.48 1.35
C VAL A 79 7.41 18.91 2.25
N HIS A 80 7.64 18.90 3.56
CA HIS A 80 6.57 19.19 4.51
C HIS A 80 6.16 20.68 4.40
N PRO A 81 4.85 21.02 4.32
CA PRO A 81 4.42 22.41 4.18
C PRO A 81 4.98 23.36 5.25
N LEU A 82 5.13 22.87 6.50
CA LEU A 82 5.73 23.63 7.60
C LEU A 82 7.22 23.91 7.43
N GLU A 83 7.96 23.09 6.68
CA GLU A 83 9.35 23.39 6.31
C GLU A 83 9.40 24.57 5.35
N LEU A 84 8.50 24.58 4.35
CA LEU A 84 8.38 25.69 3.40
C LEU A 84 7.97 27.01 4.08
N LEU A 85 7.20 26.92 5.17
CA LEU A 85 6.81 28.07 5.99
C LEU A 85 7.87 28.49 7.02
N GLY A 86 9.01 27.80 7.10
CA GLY A 86 10.09 28.12 8.03
C GLY A 86 9.81 27.77 9.50
N ILE A 87 8.87 26.84 9.75
CA ILE A 87 8.47 26.39 11.09
C ILE A 87 8.60 24.86 11.29
N PRO A 88 9.76 24.25 10.94
CA PRO A 88 9.94 22.79 10.99
C PRO A 88 9.86 22.21 12.41
N HIS A 89 10.18 23.01 13.42
CA HIS A 89 10.15 22.61 14.83
C HIS A 89 8.76 22.20 15.34
N LEU A 90 7.68 22.56 14.63
CA LEU A 90 6.31 22.16 14.97
C LEU A 90 5.91 20.79 14.41
N ILE A 91 6.66 20.24 13.45
CA ILE A 91 6.32 18.99 12.77
C ILE A 91 6.15 17.83 13.76
N PRO A 92 7.10 17.54 14.67
CA PRO A 92 6.96 16.38 15.57
C PRO A 92 5.74 16.48 16.48
N LYS A 93 5.42 17.70 16.95
CA LYS A 93 4.25 17.96 17.80
C LYS A 93 2.95 17.73 17.03
N ILE A 94 2.87 18.24 15.80
CA ILE A 94 1.70 18.10 14.94
C ILE A 94 1.53 16.64 14.53
N SER A 95 2.59 15.96 14.07
CA SER A 95 2.55 14.53 13.72
C SER A 95 2.12 13.67 14.90
N SER A 96 2.58 13.94 16.12
CA SER A 96 2.15 13.21 17.33
C SER A 96 0.65 13.38 17.62
N VAL A 97 0.13 14.61 17.51
CA VAL A 97 -1.30 14.89 17.73
C VAL A 97 -2.15 14.23 16.64
N LEU A 98 -1.75 14.35 15.39
CA LEU A 98 -2.47 13.77 14.26
C LEU A 98 -2.41 12.24 14.28
N SER A 99 -1.29 11.63 14.67
CA SER A 99 -1.21 10.18 14.83
C SER A 99 -2.12 9.69 15.96
N ARG A 100 -2.16 10.40 17.11
CA ARG A 100 -3.08 10.06 18.20
C ARG A 100 -4.54 10.15 17.75
N LEU A 101 -4.88 11.21 17.01
CA LEU A 101 -6.22 11.39 16.46
C LEU A 101 -6.56 10.29 15.44
N LEU A 102 -5.61 9.96 14.55
CA LEU A 102 -5.74 8.86 13.60
C LEU A 102 -6.01 7.54 14.33
N SER A 103 -5.24 7.18 15.36
CA SER A 103 -5.45 5.96 16.14
C SER A 103 -6.82 5.94 16.83
N GLN A 104 -7.28 7.07 17.37
CA GLN A 104 -8.63 7.17 17.97
C GLN A 104 -9.73 6.95 16.93
N VAL A 105 -9.61 7.62 15.78
CA VAL A 105 -10.58 7.51 14.69
C VAL A 105 -10.55 6.12 14.08
N HIS A 106 -9.37 5.52 13.90
CA HIS A 106 -9.18 4.14 13.44
C HIS A 106 -9.91 3.14 14.32
N LEU A 107 -9.79 3.22 15.65
CA LEU A 107 -10.50 2.32 16.56
C LEU A 107 -12.03 2.49 16.46
N SER A 108 -12.50 3.70 16.17
CA SER A 108 -13.93 3.98 16.03
C SER A 108 -14.50 3.56 14.65
N VAL A 109 -13.74 3.68 13.57
CA VAL A 109 -14.22 3.51 12.18
C VAL A 109 -13.54 2.35 11.46
N GLY A 110 -12.22 2.24 11.57
CA GLY A 110 -11.34 1.49 10.67
C GLY A 110 -11.40 -0.03 10.73
N CYS A 111 -12.18 -0.59 11.66
CA CYS A 111 -12.40 -2.04 11.75
C CYS A 111 -13.86 -2.44 11.55
N LEU A 112 -14.71 -1.59 10.96
CA LEU A 112 -16.04 -2.01 10.56
C LEU A 112 -15.90 -3.18 9.57
N PRO A 113 -16.28 -4.42 9.94
CA PRO A 113 -16.10 -5.54 9.03
C PRO A 113 -16.84 -5.25 7.73
N LEU A 114 -16.26 -5.71 6.61
CA LEU A 114 -16.90 -5.84 5.29
C LEU A 114 -18.32 -6.45 5.35
N PHE A 115 -18.64 -7.11 6.46
CA PHE A 115 -19.86 -7.86 6.72
C PHE A 115 -20.88 -7.13 7.61
N VAL A 116 -20.63 -5.88 8.02
CA VAL A 116 -21.67 -5.10 8.70
C VAL A 116 -22.71 -4.69 7.67
N THR A 117 -23.92 -5.20 7.84
CA THR A 117 -25.08 -4.81 7.03
C THR A 117 -25.27 -3.29 7.08
N VAL A 118 -25.56 -2.69 5.92
CA VAL A 118 -25.75 -1.22 5.73
C VAL A 118 -26.71 -0.60 6.75
N GLU A 119 -27.63 -1.39 7.30
CA GLU A 119 -28.63 -0.95 8.28
C GLU A 119 -28.16 -0.98 9.74
N SER A 120 -26.91 -1.32 10.02
CA SER A 120 -26.41 -1.40 11.39
C SER A 120 -26.49 -0.03 12.09
N PRO A 121 -27.15 0.07 13.27
CA PRO A 121 -27.24 1.32 14.02
C PRO A 121 -25.86 1.87 14.40
N LEU A 122 -24.87 0.98 14.55
CA LEU A 122 -23.47 1.34 14.81
C LEU A 122 -22.85 2.14 13.66
N LEU A 123 -23.29 1.93 12.41
CA LEU A 123 -22.79 2.67 11.26
C LEU A 123 -23.24 4.14 11.33
N LYS A 124 -24.50 4.38 11.69
CA LYS A 124 -25.07 5.73 11.81
C LYS A 124 -24.32 6.54 12.87
N GLU A 125 -24.06 5.95 14.03
CA GLU A 125 -23.29 6.61 15.10
C GLU A 125 -21.85 6.93 14.70
N ARG A 126 -21.21 6.06 13.89
CA ARG A 126 -19.80 6.21 13.49
C ARG A 126 -19.60 7.08 12.25
N SER A 127 -20.65 7.28 11.45
CA SER A 127 -20.62 8.05 10.21
C SER A 127 -20.12 9.49 10.40
N SER A 128 -20.34 10.09 11.57
CA SER A 128 -19.85 11.43 11.90
C SER A 128 -18.31 11.54 11.88
N ASN A 129 -17.61 10.41 12.03
CA ASN A 129 -16.15 10.36 12.04
C ASN A 129 -15.53 10.11 10.66
N PHE A 130 -16.34 9.80 9.63
CA PHE A 130 -15.83 9.50 8.28
C PHE A 130 -15.11 10.71 7.64
N PRO A 131 -15.66 11.94 7.68
CA PRO A 131 -14.96 13.09 7.13
C PRO A 131 -13.60 13.33 7.80
N THR A 132 -13.54 13.15 9.13
CA THR A 132 -12.31 13.25 9.91
C THR A 132 -11.30 12.19 9.50
N LEU A 133 -11.73 10.92 9.32
CA LEU A 133 -10.85 9.86 8.84
C LEU A 133 -10.31 10.17 7.43
N CYS A 134 -11.17 10.57 6.51
CA CYS A 134 -10.82 10.96 5.15
C CYS A 134 -9.79 12.09 5.10
N LEU A 135 -9.91 13.09 5.99
CA LEU A 135 -8.93 14.16 6.11
C LEU A 135 -7.61 13.63 6.65
N LEU A 136 -7.65 12.82 7.71
CA LEU A 136 -6.44 12.28 8.33
C LEU A 136 -5.66 11.34 7.40
N LEU A 137 -6.35 10.53 6.60
CA LEU A 137 -5.72 9.71 5.56
C LEU A 137 -4.97 10.60 4.56
N ARG A 138 -5.60 11.65 4.03
CA ARG A 138 -4.96 12.58 3.08
C ARG A 138 -3.78 13.34 3.67
N LEU A 139 -3.79 13.58 4.98
CA LEU A 139 -2.68 14.24 5.68
C LEU A 139 -1.56 13.25 6.08
N LEU A 140 -1.78 11.94 5.99
CA LEU A 140 -0.82 10.92 6.41
C LEU A 140 0.58 11.04 5.75
N PRO A 141 0.73 11.43 4.46
CA PRO A 141 2.05 11.65 3.87
C PRO A 141 2.88 12.72 4.59
N LEU A 142 2.21 13.63 5.31
CA LEU A 142 2.86 14.70 6.08
C LEU A 142 3.28 14.23 7.49
N PHE A 143 2.91 13.03 7.91
CA PHE A 143 3.24 12.57 9.27
C PHE A 143 4.65 11.98 9.29
N GLN A 144 5.39 12.22 10.37
CA GLN A 144 6.64 11.50 10.64
C GLN A 144 6.36 10.02 10.95
N PRO A 145 6.95 9.04 10.24
CA PRO A 145 6.69 7.62 10.43
C PRO A 145 6.99 7.15 11.86
N GLU A 146 7.98 7.75 12.51
CA GLU A 146 8.36 7.48 13.90
C GLU A 146 7.20 7.77 14.87
N SER A 147 6.30 8.67 14.48
CA SER A 147 5.12 9.03 15.27
C SER A 147 3.92 8.11 15.02
N TRP A 148 3.99 7.17 14.06
CA TRP A 148 2.86 6.34 13.66
C TRP A 148 2.62 5.22 14.68
N GLY A 149 1.81 5.49 15.70
CA GLY A 149 1.57 4.54 16.79
C GLY A 149 1.03 3.17 16.35
N SER A 150 0.12 3.12 15.38
CA SER A 150 -0.60 1.91 14.97
C SER A 150 -0.24 1.39 13.57
N ARG A 151 0.90 1.83 13.00
CA ARG A 151 1.33 1.46 11.63
C ARG A 151 0.17 1.52 10.61
N PRO A 152 -0.34 2.72 10.30
CA PRO A 152 -1.55 2.90 9.49
C PRO A 152 -1.46 2.25 8.10
N PHE A 153 -0.24 2.00 7.60
CA PHE A 153 -0.06 1.29 6.35
C PHE A 153 -0.52 -0.16 6.38
N GLU A 154 -0.42 -0.86 7.51
CA GLU A 154 -0.92 -2.24 7.67
C GLU A 154 -2.45 -2.33 7.52
N LEU A 155 -3.14 -1.18 7.61
CA LEU A 155 -4.59 -1.07 7.52
C LEU A 155 -5.08 -0.56 6.16
N PHE A 156 -4.18 -0.16 5.24
CA PHE A 156 -4.59 0.29 3.91
C PHE A 156 -5.46 -0.71 3.15
N PRO A 157 -5.17 -2.04 3.16
CA PRO A 157 -6.07 -3.01 2.56
C PRO A 157 -7.51 -2.86 3.08
N LEU A 158 -7.69 -2.62 4.39
CA LEU A 158 -9.01 -2.45 4.97
C LEU A 158 -9.68 -1.15 4.53
N TYR A 159 -8.94 -0.04 4.39
CA TYR A 159 -9.52 1.22 3.92
C TYR A 159 -9.89 1.19 2.44
N LEU A 160 -9.11 0.48 1.62
CA LEU A 160 -9.44 0.26 0.21
C LEU A 160 -10.69 -0.60 0.03
N LEU A 161 -10.98 -1.45 1.01
CA LEU A 161 -12.16 -2.31 1.07
C LEU A 161 -13.29 -1.73 1.89
N HIS A 162 -13.17 -0.49 2.35
CA HIS A 162 -14.17 0.12 3.22
C HIS A 162 -15.52 0.25 2.49
N MET A 163 -16.64 0.09 3.19
CA MET A 163 -17.99 0.19 2.60
C MET A 163 -18.32 1.59 2.07
N ASP A 164 -17.84 2.63 2.75
CA ASP A 164 -17.95 4.03 2.33
C ASP A 164 -16.96 4.35 1.21
N GLU A 165 -17.47 4.87 0.09
CA GLU A 165 -16.69 5.20 -1.10
C GLU A 165 -15.68 6.33 -0.86
N GLN A 166 -16.02 7.34 -0.05
CA GLN A 166 -15.11 8.45 0.19
C GLN A 166 -13.86 8.02 0.95
N ILE A 167 -14.02 7.06 1.87
CA ILE A 167 -12.89 6.45 2.58
C ILE A 167 -12.02 5.64 1.60
N ARG A 168 -12.62 4.85 0.70
CA ARG A 168 -11.86 4.11 -0.34
C ARG A 168 -11.07 5.05 -1.24
N LEU A 169 -11.70 6.13 -1.72
CA LEU A 169 -11.05 7.15 -2.55
C LEU A 169 -9.92 7.85 -1.80
N ALA A 170 -10.16 8.26 -0.56
CA ALA A 170 -9.13 8.88 0.28
C ALA A 170 -7.94 7.95 0.51
N ALA A 171 -8.18 6.66 0.76
CA ALA A 171 -7.14 5.66 0.94
C ALA A 171 -6.31 5.45 -0.34
N ARG A 172 -6.98 5.31 -1.49
CA ARG A 172 -6.31 5.13 -2.79
C ARG A 172 -5.46 6.35 -3.15
N GLU A 173 -5.98 7.56 -2.93
CA GLU A 173 -5.23 8.81 -3.10
C GLU A 173 -4.01 8.84 -2.18
N THR A 174 -4.20 8.56 -0.89
CA THR A 174 -3.13 8.55 0.12
C THR A 174 -2.02 7.57 -0.22
N VAL A 175 -2.35 6.36 -0.67
CA VAL A 175 -1.38 5.34 -1.08
C VAL A 175 -0.50 5.85 -2.23
N LYS A 176 -1.10 6.47 -3.26
CA LYS A 176 -0.34 7.07 -4.37
C LYS A 176 0.56 8.21 -3.90
N THR A 177 0.04 9.09 -3.05
CA THR A 177 0.81 10.20 -2.49
C THR A 177 1.96 9.70 -1.62
N LEU A 178 1.76 8.65 -0.82
CA LEU A 178 2.83 8.04 -0.02
C LEU A 178 3.94 7.46 -0.89
N VAL A 179 3.60 6.72 -1.95
CA VAL A 179 4.61 6.20 -2.89
C VAL A 179 5.44 7.34 -3.48
N ARG A 180 4.81 8.47 -3.80
CA ARG A 180 5.52 9.61 -4.38
C ARG A 180 6.36 10.37 -3.35
N CYS A 181 5.75 10.77 -2.24
CA CYS A 181 6.33 11.70 -1.27
C CYS A 181 7.24 11.02 -0.25
N ARG A 182 7.11 9.70 -0.04
CA ARG A 182 7.77 8.95 1.06
C ARG A 182 8.50 7.72 0.51
N PRO A 183 9.70 7.90 -0.07
CA PRO A 183 10.46 6.79 -0.64
C PRO A 183 10.77 5.69 0.38
N ASP A 184 11.00 6.09 1.63
CA ASP A 184 11.22 5.24 2.81
C ASP A 184 10.07 4.25 3.08
N LEU A 185 8.85 4.59 2.66
CA LEU A 185 7.65 3.81 2.95
C LEU A 185 7.15 2.97 1.76
N ARG A 186 7.71 3.13 0.57
CA ARG A 186 7.26 2.45 -0.66
C ARG A 186 7.14 0.94 -0.48
N ASN A 187 8.18 0.33 0.07
CA ASN A 187 8.21 -1.11 0.35
C ASN A 187 7.15 -1.52 1.38
N ALA A 188 7.03 -0.77 2.49
CA ALA A 188 6.07 -1.07 3.55
C ALA A 188 4.62 -1.01 3.03
N VAL A 189 4.30 -0.02 2.19
CA VAL A 189 2.99 0.11 1.53
C VAL A 189 2.74 -1.05 0.58
N ALA A 190 3.70 -1.37 -0.30
CA ALA A 190 3.57 -2.48 -1.25
C ALA A 190 3.40 -3.84 -0.54
N VAL A 191 4.21 -4.11 0.48
CA VAL A 191 4.13 -5.34 1.30
C VAL A 191 2.80 -5.42 2.05
N SER A 192 2.30 -4.31 2.58
CA SER A 192 0.99 -4.29 3.25
C SER A 192 -0.14 -4.65 2.28
N LEU A 193 -0.13 -4.09 1.06
CA LEU A 193 -1.11 -4.43 0.04
C LEU A 193 -0.97 -5.88 -0.45
N ALA A 194 0.26 -6.39 -0.57
CA ALA A 194 0.52 -7.79 -0.89
C ALA A 194 -0.02 -8.73 0.20
N LEU A 195 0.21 -8.40 1.47
CA LEU A 195 -0.38 -9.13 2.59
C LEU A 195 -1.91 -9.05 2.56
N GLY A 196 -2.45 -7.86 2.28
CA GLY A 196 -3.88 -7.65 2.03
C GLY A 196 -4.41 -8.56 0.94
N LEU A 197 -3.73 -8.67 -0.20
CA LEU A 197 -4.12 -9.52 -1.31
C LEU A 197 -4.09 -11.01 -0.92
N ALA A 198 -3.07 -11.44 -0.16
CA ALA A 198 -2.96 -12.82 0.30
C ALA A 198 -3.99 -13.18 1.38
N THR A 199 -4.42 -12.21 2.20
CA THR A 199 -5.28 -12.43 3.38
C THR A 199 -6.74 -11.99 3.18
N ALA A 200 -7.05 -11.15 2.19
CA ALA A 200 -8.40 -10.77 1.79
C ALA A 200 -9.17 -11.92 1.12
N ALA A 201 -8.76 -13.15 1.40
CA ALA A 201 -9.29 -14.41 0.93
C ALA A 201 -10.10 -15.16 2.00
N PRO A 202 -11.18 -14.62 2.57
CA PRO A 202 -12.40 -15.41 2.56
C PRO A 202 -12.83 -15.57 1.10
N GLU A 203 -13.16 -16.79 0.66
CA GLU A 203 -13.51 -17.13 -0.73
C GLU A 203 -14.66 -16.28 -1.33
N ASP A 204 -15.37 -15.50 -0.50
CA ASP A 204 -16.64 -14.86 -0.86
C ASP A 204 -16.53 -13.46 -1.50
N SER A 205 -15.35 -12.83 -1.55
CA SER A 205 -15.22 -11.47 -2.11
C SER A 205 -14.12 -11.32 -3.16
N VAL A 206 -14.39 -11.86 -4.36
CA VAL A 206 -13.57 -11.62 -5.57
C VAL A 206 -13.38 -10.13 -5.82
N THR A 207 -14.40 -9.31 -5.53
CA THR A 207 -14.32 -7.84 -5.66
C THR A 207 -13.25 -7.26 -4.75
N ALA A 208 -13.14 -7.73 -3.50
CA ALA A 208 -12.10 -7.28 -2.59
C ALA A 208 -10.69 -7.65 -3.08
N GLN A 209 -10.52 -8.89 -3.57
CA GLN A 209 -9.24 -9.32 -4.14
C GLN A 209 -8.83 -8.44 -5.33
N ARG A 210 -9.77 -8.15 -6.24
CA ARG A 210 -9.53 -7.27 -7.40
C ARG A 210 -9.15 -5.85 -6.98
N GLU A 211 -9.85 -5.26 -6.02
CA GLU A 211 -9.56 -3.90 -5.54
C GLU A 211 -8.16 -3.80 -4.91
N VAL A 212 -7.78 -4.76 -4.07
CA VAL A 212 -6.45 -4.77 -3.45
C VAL A 212 -5.36 -5.07 -4.48
N ALA A 213 -5.59 -6.01 -5.41
CA ALA A 213 -4.66 -6.30 -6.50
C ALA A 213 -4.46 -5.07 -7.41
N ALA A 214 -5.53 -4.38 -7.78
CA ALA A 214 -5.47 -3.16 -8.57
C ALA A 214 -4.69 -2.05 -7.85
N ALA A 215 -4.92 -1.87 -6.54
CA ALA A 215 -4.17 -0.90 -5.74
C ALA A 215 -2.68 -1.25 -5.65
N LEU A 216 -2.33 -2.53 -5.45
CA LEU A 216 -0.93 -2.98 -5.45
C LEU A 216 -0.26 -2.74 -6.81
N ARG A 217 -0.97 -3.01 -7.91
CA ARG A 217 -0.49 -2.71 -9.27
C ARG A 217 -0.20 -1.22 -9.43
N GLU A 218 -1.14 -0.36 -9.06
CA GLU A 218 -0.98 1.11 -9.13
C GLU A 218 0.21 1.62 -8.30
N VAL A 219 0.45 1.02 -7.13
CA VAL A 219 1.62 1.32 -6.29
C VAL A 219 2.92 0.96 -6.98
N LEU A 220 3.02 -0.22 -7.59
CA LEU A 220 4.23 -0.66 -8.27
C LEU A 220 4.48 0.14 -9.55
N GLU A 221 3.44 0.49 -10.30
CA GLU A 221 3.53 1.38 -11.47
C GLU A 221 4.03 2.77 -11.07
N ALA A 222 3.47 3.35 -10.01
CA ALA A 222 3.88 4.65 -9.49
C ALA A 222 5.32 4.62 -8.95
N TRP A 223 5.72 3.54 -8.27
CA TRP A 223 7.09 3.36 -7.80
C TRP A 223 8.06 3.25 -8.98
N LEU A 224 7.76 2.41 -9.98
CA LEU A 224 8.58 2.30 -11.18
C LEU A 224 8.73 3.66 -11.87
N GLY A 225 7.64 4.42 -11.99
CA GLY A 225 7.67 5.79 -12.52
C GLY A 225 8.64 6.70 -11.75
N CYS A 226 8.60 6.67 -10.42
CA CYS A 226 9.52 7.45 -9.58
C CYS A 226 10.99 7.04 -9.81
N VAL A 227 11.28 5.74 -9.93
CA VAL A 227 12.65 5.26 -10.20
C VAL A 227 13.11 5.72 -11.58
N CYS A 228 12.25 5.65 -12.61
CA CYS A 228 12.55 6.13 -13.95
C CYS A 228 12.87 7.64 -13.97
N GLU A 229 12.01 8.47 -13.37
CA GLU A 229 12.25 9.92 -13.26
C GLU A 229 13.55 10.25 -12.53
N LYS A 230 13.86 9.48 -11.47
CA LYS A 230 15.11 9.63 -10.73
C LYS A 230 16.33 9.27 -11.56
N THR A 231 16.27 8.18 -12.33
CA THR A 231 17.35 7.84 -13.27
C THR A 231 17.51 8.88 -14.37
N ALA A 232 16.43 9.50 -14.84
CA ALA A 232 16.47 10.59 -15.82
C ALA A 232 17.07 11.91 -15.26
N GLY A 233 17.29 11.99 -13.95
CA GLY A 233 17.78 13.22 -13.29
C GLY A 233 16.71 14.29 -13.12
N GLU A 234 15.45 13.94 -13.35
CA GLU A 234 14.29 14.83 -13.20
C GLU A 234 13.79 14.86 -11.75
N CYS A 235 14.10 13.82 -10.97
CA CYS A 235 13.67 13.69 -9.58
C CYS A 235 14.77 14.10 -8.59
N LEU A 236 14.52 15.17 -7.83
CA LEU A 236 15.29 15.53 -6.64
C LEU A 236 14.61 14.93 -5.40
N GLU A 237 14.68 13.61 -5.24
CA GLU A 237 14.31 12.98 -3.97
C GLU A 237 15.38 13.29 -2.92
N VAL A 238 14.95 13.68 -1.72
CA VAL A 238 15.87 13.80 -0.57
C VAL A 238 16.28 12.38 -0.17
N GLU A 239 17.57 12.08 -0.31
CA GLU A 239 18.10 10.75 -0.03
C GLU A 239 18.22 10.50 1.48
N ASP A 240 17.13 10.08 2.10
CA ASP A 240 17.19 9.50 3.44
C ASP A 240 17.34 7.97 3.32
N GLY A 241 18.33 7.42 4.03
CA GLY A 241 18.93 6.10 3.82
C GLY A 241 17.99 4.89 3.79
N GLU A 242 18.50 3.78 3.24
CA GLU A 242 17.87 2.45 3.06
C GLU A 242 16.54 2.38 2.28
N ALA A 243 15.98 3.51 1.84
CA ALA A 243 14.70 3.63 1.13
C ALA A 243 14.58 2.95 -0.26
N GLY A 244 15.49 2.04 -0.61
CA GLY A 244 15.64 1.49 -1.97
C GLY A 244 15.40 -0.01 -2.12
N GLN A 245 14.99 -0.74 -1.07
CA GLN A 245 14.80 -2.19 -1.19
C GLN A 245 13.32 -2.58 -1.30
N ILE A 246 13.03 -3.42 -2.30
CA ILE A 246 11.73 -4.06 -2.48
C ILE A 246 11.79 -5.49 -1.92
N ASP A 247 10.82 -5.87 -1.08
CA ASP A 247 10.67 -7.23 -0.57
C ASP A 247 9.97 -8.10 -1.62
N VAL A 248 10.77 -8.54 -2.60
CA VAL A 248 10.32 -9.36 -3.74
C VAL A 248 9.60 -10.63 -3.25
N HIS A 249 10.12 -11.29 -2.22
CA HIS A 249 9.59 -12.57 -1.74
C HIS A 249 8.16 -12.46 -1.20
N ARG A 250 7.86 -11.42 -0.41
CA ARG A 250 6.50 -11.22 0.12
C ARG A 250 5.51 -10.88 -0.98
N ILE A 251 5.91 -10.02 -1.92
CA ILE A 251 5.03 -9.59 -3.02
C ILE A 251 4.77 -10.74 -3.99
N GLU A 252 5.82 -11.46 -4.41
CA GLU A 252 5.68 -12.65 -5.25
C GLU A 252 4.87 -13.75 -4.56
N GLY A 253 5.08 -13.97 -3.25
CA GLY A 253 4.28 -14.92 -2.47
C GLY A 253 2.78 -14.61 -2.51
N ALA A 254 2.41 -13.34 -2.40
CA ALA A 254 1.02 -12.91 -2.56
C ALA A 254 0.50 -13.12 -3.99
N CYS A 255 1.31 -12.85 -5.00
CA CYS A 255 0.97 -13.15 -6.39
C CYS A 255 0.72 -14.65 -6.61
N PHE A 256 1.57 -15.52 -6.07
CA PHE A 256 1.39 -16.97 -6.16
C PHE A 256 0.09 -17.44 -5.51
N ALA A 257 -0.28 -16.88 -4.36
CA ALA A 257 -1.57 -17.13 -3.74
C ALA A 257 -2.73 -16.67 -4.65
N ALA A 258 -2.63 -15.47 -5.22
CA ALA A 258 -3.65 -14.92 -6.12
C ALA A 258 -3.78 -15.69 -7.45
N LEU A 259 -2.73 -16.36 -7.93
CA LEU A 259 -2.79 -17.25 -9.10
C LEU A 259 -3.68 -18.47 -8.89
N ALA A 260 -3.93 -18.88 -7.64
CA ALA A 260 -4.87 -19.93 -7.30
C ALA A 260 -6.33 -19.45 -7.22
N SER A 261 -6.60 -18.14 -7.39
CA SER A 261 -7.96 -17.60 -7.42
C SER A 261 -8.76 -18.21 -8.58
N LEU A 262 -10.05 -18.47 -8.36
CA LEU A 262 -10.98 -18.91 -9.41
C LEU A 262 -11.25 -17.81 -10.44
N ASP A 263 -11.04 -16.55 -10.06
CA ASP A 263 -11.27 -15.39 -10.92
C ASP A 263 -10.14 -15.15 -11.94
N PRO A 264 -10.41 -15.20 -13.26
CA PRO A 264 -9.38 -14.99 -14.28
C PRO A 264 -8.75 -13.58 -14.25
N GLU A 265 -9.52 -12.56 -13.85
CA GLU A 265 -9.03 -11.18 -13.79
C GLU A 265 -8.01 -10.99 -12.66
N THR A 266 -8.28 -11.58 -11.50
CA THR A 266 -7.33 -11.64 -10.37
C THR A 266 -6.05 -12.38 -10.76
N ARG A 267 -6.15 -13.53 -11.44
CA ARG A 267 -4.96 -14.27 -11.94
C ARG A 267 -4.14 -13.44 -12.93
N SER A 268 -4.81 -12.78 -13.88
CA SER A 268 -4.17 -11.91 -14.87
C SER A 268 -3.44 -10.75 -14.19
N THR A 269 -4.10 -10.09 -13.24
CA THR A 269 -3.53 -8.97 -12.48
C THR A 269 -2.34 -9.42 -11.62
N ALA A 270 -2.40 -10.61 -11.01
CA ALA A 270 -1.28 -11.19 -10.27
C ALA A 270 -0.02 -11.40 -11.14
N LEU A 271 -0.18 -11.85 -12.39
CA LEU A 271 0.93 -11.94 -13.34
C LEU A 271 1.53 -10.57 -13.66
N THR A 272 0.68 -9.55 -13.86
CA THR A 272 1.14 -8.17 -14.07
C THR A 272 1.91 -7.64 -12.85
N ILE A 273 1.40 -7.87 -11.64
CA ILE A 273 2.08 -7.47 -10.39
C ILE A 273 3.45 -8.16 -10.26
N ALA A 274 3.56 -9.45 -10.58
CA ALA A 274 4.83 -10.16 -10.56
C ALA A 274 5.85 -9.57 -11.55
N ARG A 275 5.42 -9.22 -12.78
CA ARG A 275 6.29 -8.54 -13.76
C ARG A 275 6.73 -7.16 -13.28
N LEU A 276 5.80 -6.36 -12.77
CA LEU A 276 6.10 -5.04 -12.22
C LEU A 276 7.06 -5.11 -11.02
N THR A 277 6.89 -6.10 -10.14
CA THR A 277 7.78 -6.34 -9.00
C THR A 277 9.21 -6.58 -9.47
N LYS A 278 9.37 -7.43 -10.50
CA LYS A 278 10.67 -7.67 -11.12
C LYS A 278 11.24 -6.42 -11.80
N ALA A 279 10.41 -5.66 -12.53
CA ALA A 279 10.82 -4.42 -13.18
C ALA A 279 11.32 -3.39 -12.16
N VAL A 280 10.58 -3.18 -11.07
CA VAL A 280 10.97 -2.29 -9.96
C VAL A 280 12.28 -2.76 -9.33
N HIS A 281 12.40 -4.07 -9.04
CA HIS A 281 13.64 -4.62 -8.47
C HIS A 281 14.86 -4.37 -9.38
N LEU A 282 14.74 -4.67 -10.67
CA LEU A 282 15.83 -4.44 -11.64
C LEU A 282 16.17 -2.96 -11.79
N ALA A 283 15.16 -2.08 -11.79
CA ALA A 283 15.37 -0.64 -11.87
C ALA A 283 16.09 -0.11 -10.62
N LEU A 284 15.73 -0.58 -9.42
CA LEU A 284 16.41 -0.23 -8.16
C LEU A 284 17.86 -0.74 -8.13
N VAL A 285 18.11 -1.97 -8.59
CA VAL A 285 19.48 -2.53 -8.69
C VAL A 285 20.33 -1.71 -9.68
N ALA A 286 19.75 -1.30 -10.81
CA ALA A 286 20.44 -0.45 -11.78
C ALA A 286 20.73 0.95 -11.21
N GLU A 287 19.79 1.54 -10.49
CA GLU A 287 19.94 2.83 -9.81
C GLU A 287 21.08 2.77 -8.77
N MET A 288 21.07 1.75 -7.91
CA MET A 288 22.12 1.52 -6.91
C MET A 288 23.50 1.35 -7.56
N SER A 289 23.58 0.60 -8.66
CA SER A 289 24.83 0.39 -9.40
C SER A 289 25.37 1.72 -9.97
N CYS A 290 24.50 2.57 -10.53
CA CYS A 290 24.88 3.87 -11.08
C CYS A 290 25.46 4.81 -10.02
N ARG A 291 24.96 4.76 -8.78
CA ARG A 291 25.48 5.56 -7.65
C ARG A 291 26.90 5.16 -7.26
N THR A 292 27.17 3.85 -7.26
CA THR A 292 28.48 3.32 -6.84
C THR A 292 29.57 3.47 -7.91
N ASN A 293 29.21 3.59 -9.19
CA ASN A 293 30.18 3.71 -10.28
C ASN A 293 29.74 4.73 -11.36
N PRO A 294 30.03 6.03 -11.17
CA PRO A 294 29.56 7.09 -12.06
C PRO A 294 30.20 7.05 -13.46
N VAL A 295 31.33 6.37 -13.62
CA VAL A 295 32.11 6.31 -14.88
C VAL A 295 31.41 5.45 -15.96
N ILE A 296 30.48 4.57 -15.56
CA ILE A 296 29.78 3.63 -16.45
C ILE A 296 28.36 4.15 -16.83
N SER A 297 27.98 5.33 -16.33
CA SER A 297 26.58 5.60 -16.01
C SER A 297 25.65 5.86 -17.19
N ASP A 298 26.03 6.58 -18.24
CA ASP A 298 25.02 7.06 -19.21
C ASP A 298 24.48 5.95 -20.15
N SER A 299 25.36 5.10 -20.68
CA SER A 299 24.95 4.01 -21.58
C SER A 299 24.15 2.93 -20.85
N ILE A 300 24.62 2.47 -19.68
CA ILE A 300 23.96 1.40 -18.93
C ILE A 300 22.65 1.87 -18.31
N ARG A 301 22.57 3.13 -17.85
CA ARG A 301 21.35 3.69 -17.28
C ARG A 301 20.22 3.71 -18.31
N THR A 302 20.52 4.14 -19.52
CA THR A 302 19.52 4.20 -20.61
C THR A 302 19.05 2.79 -21.01
N THR A 303 19.97 1.81 -21.09
CA THR A 303 19.61 0.43 -21.44
C THR A 303 18.86 -0.30 -20.33
N ALA A 304 19.25 -0.13 -19.06
CA ALA A 304 18.60 -0.78 -17.93
C ALA A 304 17.16 -0.28 -17.73
N VAL A 305 16.95 1.04 -17.86
CA VAL A 305 15.61 1.63 -17.81
C VAL A 305 14.78 1.19 -19.02
N ALA A 306 15.36 1.17 -20.22
CA ALA A 306 14.64 0.67 -21.41
C ALA A 306 14.24 -0.81 -21.28
N VAL A 307 15.09 -1.65 -20.69
CA VAL A 307 14.79 -3.06 -20.41
C VAL A 307 13.73 -3.21 -19.32
N ALA A 308 13.77 -2.40 -18.27
CA ALA A 308 12.76 -2.41 -17.21
C ALA A 308 11.39 -1.92 -17.70
N VAL A 309 11.35 -0.96 -18.63
CA VAL A 309 10.11 -0.46 -19.25
C VAL A 309 9.56 -1.43 -20.30
N ALA A 310 10.43 -2.21 -20.95
CA ALA A 310 10.04 -3.20 -21.96
C ALA A 310 9.56 -4.55 -21.38
N ALA A 311 9.85 -4.83 -20.11
CA ALA A 311 9.53 -6.09 -19.41
C ALA A 311 8.18 -6.03 -18.69
#